data_AF-A0A3L7P0S1-F1
#
_entry.id   AF-A0A3L7P0S1-F1
#
_cell.length_a   1.000
_cell.length_b   1.000
_cell.length_c   1.000
_cell.angle_alpha   90.00
_cell.angle_beta   90.00
_cell.angle_gamma   90.00
#
_symmetry.space_group_name_H-M   'P 1'
#
loop_
_entity.id
_entity.type
_entity.pdbx_description
1 polymer ?
#
loop_
_entity_poly.entity_id
_entity_poly.type
_entity_poly.pdbx_seq_one_letter_code
_entity_poly.pdbx_strand_id
1 'polypeptide(L)'
;MRVGVCRLSGPDVYLFVFVFVLSHGILSGFSMKTSAIRTLRKKLAGNETVYGLWVTLEAPSITEMAIALGLDWVVIDAEHGHLDWKEIVEHIRAAVRSETVVLVRIAELNGGLIKRALDIGADGIVIPWIETADQLRQAVAWAHYPPEGLRGIGAERATGWGHCMPEHTSEANEHVLVVPILETVRSAEHVSEMCQVDGVELMWFGPADYSSTAGYRGQWEGPGVADQILKMKDTIRAAGRHCGVIATSVDNIRERQSQDFRAIGLGMDTGLLLRSLKASLAAVGKDRSLRASLIPEETVLKPAPLVRPPESMRPDRDEVLSLHETQAKKEIVPGVFFECHVGRHNNAKQLTTGLVTFSPGAELPYHTHHFTESITLLSGAVTLLIEGRRYELAKLDNVVIPRGLAHLCRNDSQKPAVVHIAMAVDVPERTLVEQSFPEVLMSADSTGVIGAERVNRFATANRSAAGPNTEFIDCFNARLMPGLEMSGGYGLFYPGGRLPAHVHDFDESISIISGTATCIVEGRRYSMKNSTALQPRGRVHYFINESDSPMEMLWVYAGPMPERILVEESCATVEGNPWR
;
A
#
# COMPACT_ATOMS: atom_id res chain seq x y z
N MET A 1 -50.02 -26.45 24.16
CA MET A 1 -50.71 -25.37 24.91
C MET A 1 -52.11 -25.85 25.27
N ARG A 2 -52.42 -26.10 26.55
CA ARG A 2 -53.80 -26.34 27.01
C ARG A 2 -54.15 -25.23 27.99
N VAL A 3 -55.21 -24.50 27.70
CA VAL A 3 -55.72 -23.42 28.55
C VAL A 3 -56.83 -24.00 29.42
N GLY A 4 -56.65 -23.99 30.73
CA GLY A 4 -57.70 -24.32 31.70
C GLY A 4 -58.13 -23.06 32.44
N VAL A 5 -59.43 -22.75 32.42
CA VAL A 5 -60.01 -21.62 33.16
C VAL A 5 -60.62 -22.15 34.45
N CYS A 6 -60.11 -21.70 35.60
CA CYS A 6 -60.74 -22.00 36.90
C CYS A 6 -61.47 -20.74 37.38
N ARG A 7 -62.80 -20.82 37.54
CA ARG A 7 -63.61 -19.74 38.13
C ARG A 7 -63.55 -19.84 39.66
N LEU A 8 -63.12 -18.76 40.31
CA LEU A 8 -63.41 -18.51 41.72
C LEU A 8 -64.50 -17.42 41.81
N SER A 9 -65.45 -17.62 42.69
CA SER A 9 -66.66 -16.81 42.87
C SER A 9 -66.38 -15.48 43.58
N GLY A 10 -66.55 -14.35 42.87
CA GLY A 10 -66.47 -12.97 43.36
C GLY A 10 -66.29 -11.98 42.20
N PRO A 11 -66.74 -10.72 42.28
CA PRO A 11 -66.85 -9.86 41.10
C PRO A 11 -65.48 -9.35 40.65
N ASP A 12 -65.20 -9.57 39.36
CA ASP A 12 -64.23 -8.89 38.50
C ASP A 12 -62.74 -8.93 38.87
N VAL A 13 -62.17 -10.13 39.06
CA VAL A 13 -60.72 -10.34 38.84
C VAL A 13 -60.48 -11.68 38.12
N TYR A 14 -59.99 -11.62 36.87
CA TYR A 14 -59.52 -12.79 36.12
C TYR A 14 -58.02 -12.98 36.36
N LEU A 15 -57.62 -13.98 37.15
CA LEU A 15 -56.23 -14.39 37.30
C LEU A 15 -55.86 -15.41 36.20
N PHE A 16 -55.10 -14.98 35.19
CA PHE A 16 -54.51 -15.89 34.21
C PHE A 16 -53.25 -16.52 34.78
N VAL A 17 -53.35 -17.76 35.26
CA VAL A 17 -52.18 -18.56 35.68
C VAL A 17 -51.62 -19.26 34.44
N PHE A 18 -50.50 -18.77 33.92
CA PHE A 18 -49.72 -19.48 32.91
C PHE A 18 -48.87 -20.56 33.61
N VAL A 19 -49.29 -21.82 33.51
CA VAL A 19 -48.43 -22.96 33.87
C VAL A 19 -47.50 -23.21 32.69
N PHE A 20 -46.28 -22.67 32.76
CA PHE A 20 -45.18 -23.13 31.91
C PHE A 20 -44.77 -24.52 32.40
N VAL A 21 -45.00 -25.54 31.58
CA VAL A 21 -44.30 -26.81 31.74
C VAL A 21 -42.84 -26.54 31.36
N LEU A 22 -42.00 -26.27 32.36
CA LEU A 22 -40.57 -26.32 32.21
C LEU A 22 -40.21 -27.78 31.92
N SER A 23 -40.01 -28.11 30.64
CA SER A 23 -39.13 -29.21 30.26
C SER A 23 -37.82 -29.03 31.01
N HIS A 24 -37.38 -30.07 31.71
CA HIS A 24 -36.16 -30.08 32.53
C HIS A 24 -34.92 -29.84 31.65
N GLY A 25 -34.63 -28.58 31.33
CA GLY A 25 -33.34 -28.11 30.90
C GLY A 25 -32.72 -27.38 32.08
N ILE A 26 -31.81 -28.06 32.79
CA ILE A 26 -30.93 -27.41 33.76
C ILE A 26 -30.22 -26.28 33.00
N LEU A 27 -30.41 -25.04 33.46
CA LEU A 27 -29.67 -23.87 33.00
C LEU A 27 -28.19 -24.05 33.40
N SER A 28 -27.42 -24.82 32.62
CA SER A 28 -25.98 -25.03 32.81
C SER A 28 -25.20 -23.85 32.20
N GLY A 29 -25.10 -22.75 32.94
CA GLY A 29 -24.36 -21.56 32.52
C GLY A 29 -22.83 -21.73 32.39
N PHE A 30 -22.29 -22.94 32.47
CA PHE A 30 -20.86 -23.26 32.51
C PHE A 30 -20.42 -24.36 31.52
N SER A 31 -21.27 -24.76 30.56
CA SER A 31 -20.86 -25.62 29.45
C SER A 31 -20.13 -24.80 28.37
N MET A 32 -19.27 -25.46 27.58
CA MET A 32 -18.59 -24.80 26.46
C MET A 32 -19.62 -24.26 25.47
N LYS A 33 -19.28 -23.18 24.75
CA LYS A 33 -20.19 -22.51 23.82
C LYS A 33 -20.33 -23.26 22.49
N THR A 34 -20.79 -24.51 22.57
CA THR A 34 -20.86 -25.46 21.47
C THR A 34 -21.81 -25.01 20.36
N SER A 35 -22.84 -24.19 20.65
CA SER A 35 -23.73 -23.63 19.62
C SER A 35 -22.98 -22.74 18.64
N ALA A 36 -22.21 -21.77 19.14
CA ALA A 36 -21.41 -20.86 18.32
C ALA A 36 -20.42 -21.61 17.43
N ILE A 37 -19.70 -22.59 18.01
CA ILE A 37 -18.73 -23.42 17.28
C ILE A 37 -19.45 -24.23 16.19
N ARG A 38 -20.59 -24.85 16.49
CA ARG A 38 -21.38 -25.61 15.49
C ARG A 38 -21.91 -24.70 14.37
N THR A 39 -22.34 -23.48 14.70
CA THR A 39 -22.77 -22.48 13.72
C THR A 39 -21.62 -22.09 12.80
N LEU A 40 -20.43 -21.79 13.35
CA LEU A 40 -19.21 -21.50 12.59
C LEU A 40 -18.86 -22.66 11.65
N ARG A 41 -18.81 -23.89 12.17
CA ARG A 41 -18.52 -25.12 11.40
C ARG A 41 -19.53 -25.33 10.28
N LYS A 42 -20.81 -25.12 10.54
CA LYS A 42 -21.88 -25.24 9.53
C LYS A 42 -21.68 -24.26 8.39
N LYS A 43 -21.37 -22.99 8.69
CA LYS A 43 -21.09 -21.96 7.67
C LYS A 43 -19.88 -22.35 6.83
N LEU A 44 -18.77 -22.71 7.48
CA LEU A 44 -17.55 -23.13 6.80
C LEU A 44 -17.78 -24.35 5.90
N ALA A 45 -18.45 -25.40 6.40
CA ALA A 45 -18.80 -26.59 5.62
C ALA A 45 -19.73 -26.28 4.43
N GLY A 46 -20.59 -25.27 4.57
CA GLY A 46 -21.42 -24.72 3.49
C GLY A 46 -20.67 -23.85 2.48
N ASN A 47 -19.34 -23.68 2.63
CA ASN A 47 -18.51 -22.73 1.90
C ASN A 47 -18.97 -21.26 2.03
N GLU A 48 -19.69 -20.94 3.11
CA GLU A 48 -19.99 -19.57 3.47
C GLU A 48 -18.75 -18.91 4.07
N THR A 49 -18.62 -17.60 3.86
CA THR A 49 -17.53 -16.81 4.45
C THR A 49 -17.92 -16.38 5.85
N VAL A 50 -17.05 -16.63 6.82
CA VAL A 50 -17.20 -16.20 8.21
C VAL A 50 -16.35 -14.97 8.47
N TYR A 51 -16.92 -13.96 9.13
CA TYR A 51 -16.28 -12.68 9.35
C TYR A 51 -15.96 -12.46 10.82
N GLY A 52 -14.81 -11.86 11.09
CA GLY A 52 -14.41 -11.58 12.47
C GLY A 52 -13.50 -10.40 12.64
N LEU A 53 -13.09 -10.20 13.90
CA LEU A 53 -12.32 -9.06 14.36
C LEU A 53 -11.11 -9.53 15.16
N TRP A 54 -9.95 -8.92 14.90
CA TRP A 54 -8.78 -9.06 15.75
C TRP A 54 -8.80 -7.97 16.83
N VAL A 55 -8.76 -8.37 18.09
CA VAL A 55 -8.92 -7.49 19.25
C VAL A 55 -7.58 -7.30 19.94
N THR A 56 -7.13 -6.05 20.05
CA THR A 56 -5.85 -5.66 20.65
C THR A 56 -5.99 -4.65 21.78
N LEU A 57 -7.14 -3.97 21.88
CA LEU A 57 -7.46 -3.02 22.95
C LEU A 57 -8.13 -3.72 24.13
N GLU A 58 -7.93 -3.18 25.33
CA GLU A 58 -8.32 -3.72 26.63
C GLU A 58 -9.83 -3.72 26.91
N ALA A 59 -10.62 -2.96 26.14
CA ALA A 59 -12.01 -2.71 26.46
C ALA A 59 -12.91 -3.87 26.03
N PRO A 60 -13.55 -4.64 26.95
CA PRO A 60 -14.44 -5.75 26.59
C PRO A 60 -15.66 -5.31 25.76
N SER A 61 -16.03 -4.02 25.83
CA SER A 61 -17.05 -3.43 24.97
C SER A 61 -16.76 -3.60 23.48
N ILE A 62 -15.50 -3.76 23.06
CA ILE A 62 -15.15 -4.06 21.66
C ILE A 62 -15.69 -5.43 21.25
N THR A 63 -15.58 -6.43 22.12
CA THR A 63 -16.17 -7.75 21.90
C THR A 63 -17.70 -7.69 21.95
N GLU A 64 -18.29 -6.90 22.84
CA GLU A 64 -19.75 -6.68 22.86
C GLU A 64 -20.25 -6.07 21.54
N MET A 65 -19.53 -5.09 20.99
CA MET A 65 -19.84 -4.48 19.69
C MET A 65 -19.73 -5.51 18.56
N ALA A 66 -18.68 -6.34 18.55
CA ALA A 66 -18.53 -7.43 17.58
C ALA A 66 -19.72 -8.41 17.63
N ILE A 67 -20.18 -8.76 18.83
CA ILE A 67 -21.37 -9.61 19.04
C ILE A 67 -22.64 -8.92 18.53
N ALA A 68 -22.84 -7.65 18.88
CA ALA A 68 -24.02 -6.89 18.45
C ALA A 68 -24.10 -6.74 16.93
N LEU A 69 -22.95 -6.69 16.25
CA LEU A 69 -22.85 -6.66 14.79
C LEU A 69 -23.01 -8.05 14.14
N GLY A 70 -23.06 -9.13 14.94
CA GLY A 70 -23.22 -10.48 14.45
C GLY A 70 -21.96 -11.07 13.82
N LEU A 71 -20.77 -10.66 14.27
CA LEU A 71 -19.52 -11.28 13.82
C LEU A 71 -19.46 -12.75 14.26
N ASP A 72 -18.92 -13.60 13.39
CA ASP A 72 -18.84 -15.05 13.60
C ASP A 72 -17.76 -15.42 14.61
N TRP A 73 -16.68 -14.63 14.66
CA TRP A 73 -15.56 -14.87 15.56
C TRP A 73 -14.84 -13.59 15.96
N VAL A 74 -14.15 -13.65 17.09
CA VAL A 74 -13.13 -12.67 17.52
C VAL A 74 -11.86 -13.41 17.94
N VAL A 75 -10.72 -12.81 17.65
CA VAL A 75 -9.41 -13.26 18.14
C VAL A 75 -8.89 -12.23 19.14
N ILE A 76 -8.73 -12.63 20.39
CA ILE A 76 -8.13 -11.80 21.44
C ILE A 76 -6.62 -12.01 21.38
N ASP A 77 -5.88 -10.93 21.15
CA ASP A 77 -4.46 -10.99 20.80
C ASP A 77 -3.54 -10.84 22.02
N ALA A 78 -2.89 -11.93 22.41
CA ALA A 78 -1.89 -11.95 23.48
C ALA A 78 -0.45 -12.08 22.97
N GLU A 79 -0.21 -11.93 21.66
CA GLU A 79 1.12 -11.97 21.04
C GLU A 79 1.65 -10.56 20.76
N HIS A 80 0.86 -9.77 20.03
CA HIS A 80 1.22 -8.39 19.64
C HIS A 80 0.35 -7.33 20.30
N GLY A 81 -0.73 -7.74 20.96
CA GLY A 81 -1.49 -6.87 21.86
C GLY A 81 -0.74 -6.62 23.17
N HIS A 82 -1.20 -5.63 23.93
CA HIS A 82 -0.70 -5.37 25.30
C HIS A 82 -1.63 -5.97 26.37
N LEU A 83 -2.49 -6.92 25.98
CA LEU A 83 -3.51 -7.50 26.86
C LEU A 83 -2.87 -8.47 27.84
N ASP A 84 -3.15 -8.26 29.12
CA ASP A 84 -2.88 -9.23 30.16
C ASP A 84 -4.01 -10.27 30.27
N TRP A 85 -3.82 -11.25 31.16
CA TRP A 85 -4.79 -12.33 31.34
C TRP A 85 -6.11 -11.89 31.97
N LYS A 86 -6.13 -10.79 32.74
CA LYS A 86 -7.36 -10.21 33.27
C LYS A 86 -8.19 -9.60 32.14
N GLU A 87 -7.57 -8.80 31.27
CA GLU A 87 -8.25 -8.25 30.09
C GLU A 87 -8.79 -9.36 29.16
N ILE A 88 -7.98 -10.37 28.87
CA ILE A 88 -8.39 -11.52 28.03
C ILE A 88 -9.64 -12.20 28.61
N VAL A 89 -9.66 -12.45 29.93
CA VAL A 89 -10.83 -13.04 30.60
C VAL A 89 -12.06 -12.13 30.49
N GLU A 90 -11.90 -10.81 30.56
CA GLU A 90 -12.99 -9.85 30.43
C GLU A 90 -13.62 -9.88 29.02
N HIS A 91 -12.80 -9.96 27.97
CA HIS A 91 -13.29 -10.18 26.60
C HIS A 91 -14.03 -11.51 26.45
N ILE A 92 -13.50 -12.61 27.02
CA ILE A 92 -14.17 -13.91 27.01
C ILE A 92 -15.53 -13.83 27.75
N ARG A 93 -15.59 -13.11 28.87
CA ARG A 93 -16.83 -12.92 29.65
C ARG A 93 -17.90 -12.15 28.87
N ALA A 94 -17.52 -11.19 28.03
CA ALA A 94 -18.45 -10.46 27.19
C ALA A 94 -19.20 -11.38 26.19
N ALA A 95 -18.60 -12.53 25.82
CA ALA A 95 -19.13 -13.40 24.77
C ALA A 95 -19.88 -14.65 25.25
N VAL A 96 -20.05 -14.86 26.56
CA VAL A 96 -20.50 -16.12 27.17
C VAL A 96 -21.85 -16.62 26.66
N ARG A 97 -22.73 -15.71 26.23
CA ARG A 97 -24.09 -16.03 25.74
C ARG A 97 -24.33 -15.51 24.32
N SER A 98 -23.28 -15.53 23.50
CA SER A 98 -23.32 -15.09 22.11
C SER A 98 -23.13 -16.26 21.14
N GLU A 99 -23.44 -16.05 19.87
CA GLU A 99 -23.11 -17.00 18.78
C GLU A 99 -21.75 -16.68 18.14
N THR A 100 -20.96 -15.76 18.72
CA THR A 100 -19.64 -15.36 18.25
C THR A 100 -18.56 -16.22 18.91
N VAL A 101 -17.77 -16.96 18.14
CA VAL A 101 -16.63 -17.75 18.65
C VAL A 101 -15.52 -16.85 19.19
N VAL A 102 -14.97 -17.15 20.36
CA VAL A 102 -13.84 -16.40 20.96
C VAL A 102 -12.60 -17.26 20.98
N LEU A 103 -11.59 -16.83 20.24
CA LEU A 103 -10.28 -17.44 20.19
C LEU A 103 -9.26 -16.55 20.90
N VAL A 104 -8.22 -17.16 21.44
CA VAL A 104 -7.08 -16.43 22.00
C VAL A 104 -5.84 -16.74 21.17
N ARG A 105 -5.21 -15.70 20.60
CA ARG A 105 -3.88 -15.84 20.00
C ARG A 105 -2.84 -15.80 21.11
N ILE A 106 -2.16 -16.92 21.30
CA ILE A 106 -1.08 -17.05 22.30
C ILE A 106 0.24 -16.54 21.74
N ALA A 107 1.16 -16.16 22.63
CA ALA A 107 2.46 -15.57 22.23
C ALA A 107 3.42 -16.56 21.57
N GLU A 108 3.27 -17.87 21.79
CA GLU A 108 4.13 -18.92 21.26
C GLU A 108 3.49 -20.31 21.42
N LEU A 109 3.99 -21.31 20.70
CA LEU A 109 3.62 -22.72 20.88
C LEU A 109 4.07 -23.23 22.27
N ASN A 110 3.18 -23.11 23.25
CA ASN A 110 3.48 -23.42 24.65
C ASN A 110 2.27 -24.08 25.31
N GLY A 111 2.44 -25.31 25.79
CA GLY A 111 1.35 -26.08 26.42
C GLY A 111 0.76 -25.41 27.67
N GLY A 112 1.56 -24.63 28.39
CA GLY A 112 1.09 -23.83 29.53
C GLY A 112 0.16 -22.68 29.11
N LEU A 113 0.50 -21.96 28.04
CA LEU A 113 -0.33 -20.88 27.49
C LEU A 113 -1.62 -21.42 26.87
N ILE A 114 -1.52 -22.51 26.10
CA ILE A 114 -2.68 -23.22 25.52
C ILE A 114 -3.65 -23.63 26.63
N LYS A 115 -3.15 -24.37 27.62
CA LYS A 115 -3.96 -24.81 28.76
C LYS A 115 -4.63 -23.62 29.46
N ARG A 116 -3.86 -22.57 29.76
CA ARG A 116 -4.37 -21.38 30.45
C ARG A 116 -5.47 -20.66 29.68
N ALA A 117 -5.33 -20.47 28.37
CA ALA A 117 -6.36 -19.85 27.53
C ALA A 117 -7.65 -20.67 27.49
N LEU A 118 -7.54 -22.00 27.39
CA LEU A 118 -8.70 -22.88 27.38
C LEU A 118 -9.34 -23.01 28.77
N ASP A 119 -8.57 -22.96 29.86
CA ASP A 119 -9.07 -23.07 31.24
C ASP A 119 -9.93 -21.87 31.65
N ILE A 120 -9.62 -20.68 31.11
CA ILE A 120 -10.44 -19.47 31.30
C ILE A 120 -11.68 -19.44 30.38
N GLY A 121 -11.82 -20.42 29.50
CA GLY A 121 -13.01 -20.65 28.68
C GLY A 121 -12.99 -19.97 27.30
N ALA A 122 -11.82 -19.85 26.67
CA ALA A 122 -11.74 -19.61 25.23
C ALA A 122 -12.33 -20.81 24.47
N ASP A 123 -12.99 -20.57 23.33
CA ASP A 123 -13.53 -21.62 22.46
C ASP A 123 -12.41 -22.34 21.68
N GLY A 124 -11.22 -21.73 21.64
CA GLY A 124 -10.04 -22.27 21.00
C GLY A 124 -8.85 -21.33 21.05
N ILE A 125 -7.78 -21.74 20.38
CA ILE A 125 -6.50 -21.06 20.35
C ILE A 125 -6.06 -20.75 18.91
N VAL A 126 -5.37 -19.62 18.76
CA VAL A 126 -4.61 -19.29 17.55
C VAL A 126 -3.12 -19.36 17.90
N ILE A 127 -2.34 -20.12 17.13
CA ILE A 127 -0.92 -20.38 17.44
C ILE A 127 -0.03 -19.80 16.35
N PRO A 128 0.84 -18.83 16.68
CA PRO A 128 1.77 -18.27 15.71
C PRO A 128 2.97 -19.20 15.48
N TRP A 129 3.75 -18.92 14.45
CA TRP A 129 5.02 -19.57 14.11
C TRP A 129 4.95 -21.10 13.96
N ILE A 130 3.83 -21.63 13.45
CA ILE A 130 3.70 -23.05 13.12
C ILE A 130 4.30 -23.31 11.74
N GLU A 131 5.38 -24.09 11.69
CA GLU A 131 6.16 -24.35 10.48
C GLU A 131 6.09 -25.80 10.00
N THR A 132 5.63 -26.73 10.84
CA THR A 132 5.68 -28.18 10.59
C THR A 132 4.43 -28.90 11.09
N ALA A 133 4.12 -30.06 10.50
CA ALA A 133 3.03 -30.92 10.95
C ALA A 133 3.22 -31.44 12.39
N ASP A 134 4.46 -31.65 12.84
CA ASP A 134 4.74 -32.09 14.21
C ASP A 134 4.45 -31.00 15.25
N GLN A 135 4.82 -29.75 14.97
CA GLN A 135 4.42 -28.61 15.82
C GLN A 135 2.90 -28.50 15.91
N LEU A 136 2.19 -28.69 14.79
CA LEU A 136 0.73 -28.66 14.77
C LEU A 136 0.10 -29.81 15.55
N ARG A 137 0.59 -31.05 15.39
CA ARG A 137 0.17 -32.21 16.22
C ARG A 137 0.41 -31.96 17.69
N GLN A 138 1.54 -31.34 18.05
CA GLN A 138 1.86 -30.99 19.43
C GLN A 138 0.86 -29.97 20.00
N ALA A 139 0.46 -28.97 19.21
CA ALA A 139 -0.57 -28.01 19.60
C ALA A 139 -1.93 -28.67 19.82
N VAL A 140 -2.34 -29.55 18.91
CA VAL A 140 -3.58 -30.35 19.04
C VAL A 140 -3.54 -31.19 20.31
N ALA A 141 -2.45 -31.93 20.55
CA ALA A 141 -2.30 -32.74 21.76
C ALA A 141 -2.41 -31.88 23.04
N TRP A 142 -1.79 -30.70 23.08
CA TRP A 142 -1.89 -29.81 24.25
C TRP A 142 -3.25 -29.16 24.45
N ALA A 143 -4.11 -29.12 23.42
CA ALA A 143 -5.48 -28.60 23.51
C ALA A 143 -6.50 -29.65 23.96
N HIS A 144 -6.20 -30.95 23.79
CA HIS A 144 -7.11 -32.06 24.10
C HIS A 144 -6.72 -32.79 25.39
N TYR A 145 -7.70 -33.22 26.17
CA TYR A 145 -7.50 -34.01 27.38
C TYR A 145 -7.11 -35.47 27.06
N PRO A 146 -6.38 -36.17 27.95
CA PRO A 146 -6.12 -37.61 27.82
C PRO A 146 -7.42 -38.45 27.79
N PRO A 147 -7.44 -39.61 27.09
CA PRO A 147 -6.32 -40.23 26.37
C PRO A 147 -6.04 -39.65 24.96
N GLU A 148 -6.90 -38.78 24.42
CA GLU A 148 -6.74 -38.23 23.07
C GLU A 148 -5.64 -37.16 22.98
N GLY A 149 -5.27 -36.55 24.11
CA GLY A 149 -4.21 -35.53 24.18
C GLY A 149 -3.45 -35.49 25.50
N LEU A 150 -2.91 -34.32 25.81
CA LEU A 150 -1.95 -34.03 26.88
C LEU A 150 -2.33 -32.80 27.73
N ARG A 151 -3.54 -32.24 27.53
CA ARG A 151 -4.03 -31.12 28.34
C ARG A 151 -4.24 -31.57 29.78
N GLY A 152 -3.65 -30.84 30.74
CA GLY A 152 -3.90 -31.05 32.15
C GLY A 152 -5.28 -30.56 32.57
N ILE A 153 -5.99 -31.32 33.39
CA ILE A 153 -7.32 -30.97 33.91
C ILE A 153 -7.16 -30.05 35.13
N GLY A 154 -7.85 -28.91 35.14
CA GLY A 154 -7.86 -27.94 36.24
C GLY A 154 -9.28 -27.51 36.61
N ALA A 155 -9.50 -27.18 37.89
CA ALA A 155 -10.78 -26.70 38.41
C ALA A 155 -10.92 -25.18 38.21
N GLU A 156 -10.96 -24.73 36.96
CA GLU A 156 -11.11 -23.31 36.60
C GLU A 156 -12.42 -23.03 35.87
N ARG A 157 -12.66 -21.78 35.45
CA ARG A 157 -13.89 -21.28 34.83
C ARG A 157 -14.49 -22.22 33.78
N ALA A 158 -13.68 -22.78 32.87
CA ALA A 158 -14.17 -23.66 31.81
C ALA A 158 -14.87 -24.93 32.34
N THR A 159 -14.48 -25.40 33.53
CA THR A 159 -15.08 -26.57 34.19
C THR A 159 -16.17 -26.19 35.21
N GLY A 160 -16.59 -24.92 35.25
CA GLY A 160 -17.45 -24.41 36.32
C GLY A 160 -16.78 -24.50 37.69
N TRP A 161 -15.49 -24.15 37.76
CA TRP A 161 -14.66 -24.27 38.98
C TRP A 161 -14.66 -25.69 39.56
N GLY A 162 -14.59 -26.69 38.68
CA GLY A 162 -14.56 -28.11 39.03
C GLY A 162 -15.93 -28.78 39.18
N HIS A 163 -17.04 -28.04 39.11
CA HIS A 163 -18.38 -28.61 39.27
C HIS A 163 -18.95 -29.31 38.03
N CYS A 164 -18.43 -29.00 36.84
CA CYS A 164 -18.89 -29.54 35.55
C CYS A 164 -17.73 -30.22 34.80
N MET A 165 -16.81 -30.82 35.53
CA MET A 165 -15.57 -31.36 34.97
C MET A 165 -15.83 -32.50 33.96
N PRO A 166 -16.64 -33.54 34.26
CA PRO A 166 -16.92 -34.62 33.31
C PRO A 166 -17.56 -34.11 32.01
N GLU A 167 -18.55 -33.23 32.13
CA GLU A 167 -19.26 -32.64 30.99
C GLU A 167 -18.30 -31.82 30.13
N HIS A 168 -17.52 -30.91 30.76
CA HIS A 168 -16.59 -30.06 30.05
C HIS A 168 -15.49 -30.86 29.36
N THR A 169 -14.88 -31.85 30.02
CA THR A 169 -13.80 -32.64 29.42
C THR A 169 -14.27 -33.44 28.22
N SER A 170 -15.52 -33.92 28.25
CA SER A 170 -16.13 -34.63 27.12
C SER A 170 -16.41 -33.69 25.95
N GLU A 171 -17.01 -32.53 26.21
CA GLU A 171 -17.33 -31.55 25.16
C GLU A 171 -16.08 -30.92 24.55
N ALA A 172 -15.07 -30.60 25.37
CA ALA A 172 -13.85 -29.92 24.96
C ALA A 172 -13.12 -30.67 23.85
N ASN A 173 -12.94 -31.99 23.99
CA ASN A 173 -12.22 -32.80 23.01
C ASN A 173 -12.91 -32.88 21.65
N GLU A 174 -14.23 -32.66 21.57
CA GLU A 174 -14.98 -32.69 20.31
C GLU A 174 -15.01 -31.33 19.57
N HIS A 175 -14.77 -30.25 20.30
CA HIS A 175 -15.19 -28.92 19.86
C HIS A 175 -14.11 -27.85 19.99
N VAL A 176 -13.05 -28.04 20.78
CA VAL A 176 -11.98 -27.03 20.88
C VAL A 176 -11.38 -26.72 19.52
N LEU A 177 -11.22 -25.44 19.21
CA LEU A 177 -10.62 -25.00 17.95
C LEU A 177 -9.11 -24.82 18.11
N VAL A 178 -8.34 -25.45 17.24
CA VAL A 178 -6.88 -25.29 17.15
C VAL A 178 -6.55 -24.70 15.80
N VAL A 179 -6.09 -23.45 15.76
CA VAL A 179 -5.89 -22.72 14.51
C VAL A 179 -4.43 -22.25 14.37
N PRO A 180 -3.60 -22.89 13.52
CA PRO A 180 -2.25 -22.43 13.28
C PRO A 180 -2.25 -21.16 12.41
N ILE A 181 -1.26 -20.30 12.61
CA ILE A 181 -0.91 -19.25 11.66
C ILE A 181 0.26 -19.74 10.79
N LEU A 182 0.04 -19.72 9.48
CA LEU A 182 0.99 -20.01 8.44
C LEU A 182 1.63 -18.70 8.00
N GLU A 183 2.84 -18.44 8.52
CA GLU A 183 3.44 -17.10 8.40
C GLU A 183 4.96 -17.12 8.18
N THR A 184 5.50 -18.27 7.75
CA THR A 184 6.91 -18.37 7.36
C THR A 184 7.04 -19.06 6.00
N VAL A 185 8.11 -18.78 5.26
CA VAL A 185 8.40 -19.52 4.02
C VAL A 185 8.51 -21.03 4.24
N ARG A 186 8.92 -21.47 5.44
CA ARG A 186 9.02 -22.87 5.82
C ARG A 186 7.65 -23.52 6.01
N SER A 187 6.64 -22.77 6.48
CA SER A 187 5.28 -23.30 6.58
C SER A 187 4.68 -23.62 5.20
N ALA A 188 5.13 -22.93 4.14
CA ALA A 188 4.75 -23.24 2.75
C ALA A 188 5.23 -24.62 2.30
N GLU A 189 6.42 -25.03 2.73
CA GLU A 189 7.01 -26.32 2.35
C GLU A 189 6.24 -27.51 2.97
N HIS A 190 5.66 -27.32 4.15
CA HIS A 190 4.96 -28.37 4.90
C HIS A 190 3.43 -28.25 4.90
N VAL A 191 2.85 -27.31 4.15
CA VAL A 191 1.39 -27.05 4.20
C VAL A 191 0.56 -28.30 3.89
N SER A 192 0.98 -29.10 2.90
CA SER A 192 0.32 -30.35 2.53
C SER A 192 0.27 -31.35 3.68
N GLU A 193 1.36 -31.48 4.44
CA GLU A 193 1.45 -32.38 5.59
C GLU A 193 0.62 -31.86 6.77
N MET A 194 0.62 -30.54 6.99
CA MET A 194 -0.19 -29.90 8.03
C MET A 194 -1.69 -30.10 7.78
N CYS A 195 -2.15 -30.13 6.52
CA CYS A 195 -3.54 -30.43 6.18
C CYS A 195 -4.01 -31.85 6.57
N GLN A 196 -3.07 -32.78 6.77
CA GLN A 196 -3.33 -34.16 7.21
C GLN A 196 -3.38 -34.29 8.73
N VAL A 197 -3.14 -33.22 9.49
CA VAL A 197 -3.24 -33.27 10.96
C VAL A 197 -4.71 -33.27 11.37
N ASP A 198 -5.12 -34.31 12.10
CA ASP A 198 -6.47 -34.41 12.66
C ASP A 198 -6.72 -33.34 13.73
N GLY A 199 -7.98 -32.93 13.87
CA GLY A 199 -8.38 -31.87 14.81
C GLY A 199 -8.11 -30.44 14.33
N VAL A 200 -7.66 -30.24 13.08
CA VAL A 200 -7.43 -28.93 12.48
C VAL A 200 -8.36 -28.71 11.29
N GLU A 201 -9.25 -27.72 11.40
CA GLU A 201 -10.26 -27.43 10.38
C GLU A 201 -10.07 -26.06 9.70
N LEU A 202 -9.39 -25.14 10.38
CA LEU A 202 -9.12 -23.79 9.94
C LEU A 202 -7.62 -23.51 10.09
N MET A 203 -7.03 -22.75 9.17
CA MET A 203 -5.65 -22.26 9.23
C MET A 203 -5.61 -20.78 8.86
N TRP A 204 -4.88 -19.95 9.60
CA TRP A 204 -4.71 -18.53 9.25
C TRP A 204 -3.45 -18.31 8.44
N PHE A 205 -3.46 -17.30 7.59
CA PHE A 205 -2.26 -16.74 6.99
C PHE A 205 -1.85 -15.48 7.73
N GLY A 206 -0.56 -15.36 8.07
CA GLY A 206 0.06 -14.17 8.63
C GLY A 206 1.01 -13.54 7.60
N PRO A 207 0.54 -12.70 6.67
CA PRO A 207 1.36 -12.38 5.52
C PRO A 207 2.43 -11.31 5.80
N ALA A 208 2.28 -10.54 6.88
CA ALA A 208 3.31 -9.61 7.34
C ALA A 208 4.60 -10.37 7.71
N ASP A 209 4.49 -11.44 8.51
CA ASP A 209 5.63 -12.28 8.87
C ASP A 209 6.06 -13.17 7.71
N TYR A 210 5.13 -13.65 6.88
CA TYR A 210 5.48 -14.42 5.69
C TYR A 210 6.34 -13.60 4.72
N SER A 211 5.93 -12.38 4.40
CA SER A 211 6.72 -11.47 3.54
C SER A 211 8.07 -11.14 4.17
N SER A 212 8.12 -10.95 5.49
CA SER A 212 9.37 -10.73 6.22
C SER A 212 10.35 -11.90 6.09
N THR A 213 9.88 -13.14 6.30
CA THR A 213 10.71 -14.35 6.16
C THR A 213 11.07 -14.65 4.71
N ALA A 214 10.28 -14.18 3.74
CA ALA A 214 10.58 -14.23 2.31
C ALA A 214 11.58 -13.15 1.85
N GLY A 215 12.01 -12.25 2.74
CA GLY A 215 12.97 -11.18 2.44
C GLY A 215 12.35 -9.81 2.08
N TYR A 216 11.03 -9.67 2.14
CA TYR A 216 10.26 -8.48 1.76
C TYR A 216 9.61 -7.79 2.98
N ARG A 217 10.42 -7.38 3.94
CA ARG A 217 9.95 -6.75 5.19
C ARG A 217 9.05 -5.54 4.93
N GLY A 218 7.88 -5.51 5.56
CA GLY A 218 6.91 -4.41 5.43
C GLY A 218 6.17 -4.37 4.09
N GLN A 219 6.41 -5.34 3.19
CA GLN A 219 5.71 -5.47 1.91
C GLN A 219 4.78 -6.67 1.98
N TRP A 220 3.57 -6.44 2.51
CA TRP A 220 2.56 -7.47 2.76
C TRP A 220 2.34 -8.41 1.54
N GLU A 221 2.35 -7.84 0.33
CA GLU A 221 2.22 -8.55 -0.94
C GLU A 221 3.49 -8.40 -1.81
N GLY A 222 4.66 -8.41 -1.18
CA GLY A 222 5.95 -8.30 -1.87
C GLY A 222 6.10 -9.32 -3.02
N PRO A 223 7.08 -9.13 -3.93
CA PRO A 223 7.23 -9.94 -5.14
C PRO A 223 7.12 -11.45 -4.89
N GLY A 224 6.09 -12.08 -5.48
CA GLY A 224 5.82 -13.51 -5.38
C GLY A 224 5.16 -13.97 -4.06
N VAL A 225 5.07 -13.13 -3.02
CA VAL A 225 4.45 -13.50 -1.73
C VAL A 225 2.97 -13.80 -1.88
N ALA A 226 2.23 -12.93 -2.56
CA ALA A 226 0.80 -13.12 -2.79
C ALA A 226 0.52 -14.44 -3.53
N ASP A 227 1.30 -14.73 -4.58
CA ASP A 227 1.17 -15.98 -5.35
C ASP A 227 1.44 -17.23 -4.49
N GLN A 228 2.44 -17.18 -3.61
CA GLN A 228 2.74 -18.31 -2.72
C GLN A 228 1.63 -18.53 -1.70
N ILE A 229 1.09 -17.47 -1.11
CA ILE A 229 -0.04 -17.57 -0.19
C ILE A 229 -1.27 -18.14 -0.90
N LEU A 230 -1.56 -17.70 -2.13
CA LEU A 230 -2.66 -18.25 -2.92
C LEU A 230 -2.45 -19.74 -3.23
N LYS A 231 -1.24 -20.17 -3.57
CA LYS A 231 -0.92 -21.60 -3.77
C LYS A 231 -1.09 -22.43 -2.50
N MET A 232 -0.62 -21.93 -1.36
CA MET A 232 -0.83 -22.59 -0.06
C MET A 232 -2.32 -22.69 0.24
N LYS A 233 -3.07 -21.60 0.02
CA LYS A 233 -4.52 -21.55 0.19
C LYS A 233 -5.20 -22.59 -0.70
N ASP A 234 -4.84 -22.69 -1.98
CA ASP A 234 -5.38 -23.71 -2.89
C ASP A 234 -5.12 -25.13 -2.36
N THR A 235 -3.92 -25.37 -1.83
CA THR A 235 -3.56 -26.66 -1.22
C THR A 235 -4.44 -26.99 0.00
N ILE A 236 -4.64 -26.02 0.90
CA ILE A 236 -5.50 -26.18 2.09
C ILE A 236 -6.94 -26.45 1.70
N ARG A 237 -7.47 -25.70 0.72
CA ARG A 237 -8.85 -25.85 0.25
C ARG A 237 -9.05 -27.19 -0.47
N ALA A 238 -8.09 -27.63 -1.28
CA ALA A 238 -8.12 -28.94 -1.95
C ALA A 238 -8.10 -30.12 -0.95
N ALA A 239 -7.48 -29.94 0.22
CA ALA A 239 -7.50 -30.90 1.32
C ALA A 239 -8.81 -30.88 2.14
N GLY A 240 -9.82 -30.10 1.73
CA GLY A 240 -11.11 -29.99 2.43
C GLY A 240 -11.03 -29.18 3.74
N ARG A 241 -9.95 -28.41 3.94
CA ARG A 241 -9.78 -27.52 5.10
C ARG A 241 -10.16 -26.08 4.73
N HIS A 242 -10.32 -25.24 5.75
CA HIS A 242 -10.61 -23.82 5.57
C HIS A 242 -9.39 -22.99 5.89
N CYS A 243 -9.31 -21.80 5.29
CA CYS A 243 -8.26 -20.85 5.61
C CYS A 243 -8.77 -19.43 5.67
N GLY A 244 -8.04 -18.62 6.43
CA GLY A 244 -8.37 -17.23 6.68
C GLY A 244 -7.21 -16.27 6.58
N VAL A 245 -7.54 -14.99 6.44
CA VAL A 245 -6.56 -13.90 6.37
C VAL A 245 -7.23 -12.61 6.88
N ILE A 246 -6.42 -11.68 7.40
CA ILE A 246 -6.87 -10.33 7.73
C ILE A 246 -6.89 -9.47 6.47
N ALA A 247 -8.03 -8.85 6.18
CA ALA A 247 -8.15 -7.90 5.08
C ALA A 247 -7.54 -6.54 5.44
N THR A 248 -6.92 -5.90 4.46
CA THR A 248 -6.23 -4.60 4.62
C THR A 248 -7.14 -3.40 4.39
N SER A 249 -8.23 -3.59 3.65
CA SER A 249 -9.21 -2.56 3.29
C SER A 249 -10.58 -3.17 2.99
N VAL A 250 -11.60 -2.32 2.82
CA VAL A 250 -12.95 -2.76 2.44
C VAL A 250 -12.95 -3.47 1.09
N ASP A 251 -12.21 -2.96 0.11
CA ASP A 251 -12.11 -3.59 -1.21
C ASP A 251 -11.37 -4.91 -1.14
N ASN A 252 -10.34 -5.00 -0.29
CA ASN A 252 -9.58 -6.23 -0.10
C ASN A 252 -10.45 -7.35 0.52
N ILE A 253 -11.49 -7.05 1.31
CA ILE A 253 -12.43 -8.08 1.80
C ILE A 253 -13.06 -8.84 0.63
N ARG A 254 -13.57 -8.12 -0.38
CA ARG A 254 -14.21 -8.73 -1.56
C ARG A 254 -13.22 -9.54 -2.38
N GLU A 255 -12.00 -9.04 -2.49
CA GLU A 255 -10.91 -9.73 -3.17
C GLU A 255 -10.54 -11.05 -2.47
N ARG A 256 -10.37 -11.05 -1.14
CA ARG A 256 -10.09 -12.28 -0.39
C ARG A 256 -11.25 -13.29 -0.50
N GLN A 257 -12.49 -12.79 -0.53
CA GLN A 257 -13.65 -13.65 -0.73
C GLN A 257 -13.64 -14.31 -2.12
N SER A 258 -13.30 -13.57 -3.18
CA SER A 258 -13.21 -14.11 -4.54
C SER A 258 -12.03 -15.08 -4.72
N GLN A 259 -10.98 -14.92 -3.91
CA GLN A 259 -9.83 -15.83 -3.83
C GLN A 259 -10.12 -17.12 -3.02
N ASP A 260 -11.35 -17.35 -2.55
CA ASP A 260 -11.77 -18.54 -1.77
C ASP A 260 -11.16 -18.63 -0.35
N PHE A 261 -10.78 -17.50 0.24
CA PHE A 261 -10.63 -17.43 1.71
C PHE A 261 -12.02 -17.51 2.35
N ARG A 262 -12.14 -18.28 3.44
CA ARG A 262 -13.42 -18.56 4.10
C ARG A 262 -13.53 -17.97 5.50
N ALA A 263 -12.41 -17.62 6.15
CA ALA A 263 -12.42 -16.84 7.39
C ALA A 263 -11.73 -15.48 7.17
N ILE A 264 -12.50 -14.41 7.03
CA ILE A 264 -11.94 -13.08 6.72
C ILE A 264 -12.03 -12.19 7.95
N GLY A 265 -10.88 -11.72 8.42
CA GLY A 265 -10.83 -10.71 9.45
C GLY A 265 -11.01 -9.32 8.85
N LEU A 266 -11.93 -8.53 9.40
CA LEU A 266 -12.22 -7.16 8.94
C LEU A 266 -11.07 -6.18 9.23
N GLY A 267 -10.15 -6.58 10.08
CA GLY A 267 -8.99 -5.82 10.55
C GLY A 267 -8.75 -6.03 12.03
N MET A 268 -7.79 -5.28 12.54
CA MET A 268 -7.59 -5.07 13.98
C MET A 268 -8.49 -3.93 14.44
N ASP A 269 -9.04 -4.01 15.64
CA ASP A 269 -9.85 -2.96 16.28
C ASP A 269 -9.19 -1.57 16.26
N THR A 270 -7.92 -1.47 16.66
CA THR A 270 -7.11 -0.24 16.59
C THR A 270 -7.01 0.30 15.17
N GLY A 271 -6.70 -0.58 14.21
CA GLY A 271 -6.60 -0.23 12.79
C GLY A 271 -7.92 0.28 12.22
N LEU A 272 -9.04 -0.36 12.57
CA LEU A 272 -10.39 0.05 12.17
C LEU A 272 -10.77 1.41 12.75
N LEU A 273 -10.52 1.63 14.05
CA LEU A 273 -10.75 2.91 14.71
C LEU A 273 -9.94 4.03 14.06
N LEU A 274 -8.65 3.81 13.83
CA LEU A 274 -7.78 4.77 13.15
C LEU A 274 -8.24 5.07 11.73
N ARG A 275 -8.65 4.06 10.95
CA ARG A 275 -9.18 4.27 9.59
C ARG A 275 -10.42 5.17 9.62
N SER A 276 -11.36 4.89 10.54
CA SER A 276 -12.58 5.69 10.68
C SER A 276 -12.28 7.13 11.07
N LEU A 277 -11.47 7.34 12.13
CA LEU A 277 -11.09 8.68 12.59
C LEU A 277 -10.34 9.48 11.51
N LYS A 278 -9.41 8.84 10.79
CA LYS A 278 -8.69 9.48 9.67
C LYS A 278 -9.64 9.90 8.56
N ALA A 279 -10.59 9.04 8.17
CA ALA A 279 -11.57 9.39 7.15
C ALA A 279 -12.45 10.58 7.58
N SER A 280 -12.91 10.60 8.83
CA SER A 280 -13.70 11.72 9.38
C SER A 280 -12.90 13.02 9.44
N LEU A 281 -11.62 12.97 9.84
CA LEU A 281 -10.76 14.15 9.87
C LEU A 281 -10.42 14.64 8.45
N ALA A 282 -10.24 13.73 7.49
CA ALA A 282 -9.96 14.07 6.10
C ALA A 282 -11.13 14.81 5.47
N ALA A 283 -12.37 14.42 5.79
CA ALA A 283 -13.58 15.10 5.34
C ALA A 283 -13.67 16.57 5.78
N VAL A 284 -12.94 16.98 6.81
CA VAL A 284 -12.84 18.37 7.29
C VAL A 284 -11.44 18.98 7.12
N GLY A 285 -10.56 18.33 6.36
CA GLY A 285 -9.19 18.81 6.09
C GLY A 285 -8.30 18.89 7.33
N LYS A 286 -8.52 18.01 8.31
CA LYS A 286 -7.79 17.95 9.58
C LYS A 286 -7.04 16.62 9.78
N ASP A 287 -7.03 15.73 8.79
CA ASP A 287 -6.31 14.48 8.90
C ASP A 287 -4.80 14.71 8.99
N ARG A 288 -4.12 13.77 9.66
CA ARG A 288 -2.68 13.78 9.83
C ARG A 288 -2.12 12.40 9.52
N SER A 289 -0.92 12.39 8.96
CA SER A 289 -0.16 11.16 8.80
C SER A 289 0.41 10.73 10.16
N LEU A 290 0.15 9.49 10.55
CA LEU A 290 0.84 8.87 11.67
C LEU A 290 2.29 8.60 11.24
N ARG A 291 3.23 8.80 12.17
CA ARG A 291 4.66 8.59 11.97
C ARG A 291 5.20 7.74 13.13
N ALA A 292 6.25 6.98 12.87
CA ALA A 292 6.95 6.21 13.90
C ALA A 292 7.82 7.10 14.82
N SER A 293 8.13 8.33 14.39
CA SER A 293 8.89 9.28 15.21
C SER A 293 8.08 9.69 16.44
N LEU A 294 8.71 9.61 17.61
CA LEU A 294 8.17 10.14 18.88
C LEU A 294 8.51 11.62 19.08
N ILE A 295 9.24 12.24 18.15
CA ILE A 295 9.58 13.65 18.18
C ILE A 295 8.42 14.44 17.56
N PRO A 296 7.77 15.36 18.30
CA PRO A 296 6.79 16.26 17.72
C PRO A 296 7.47 17.16 16.70
N GLU A 297 7.15 17.03 15.42
CA GLU A 297 7.46 18.09 14.46
C GLU A 297 6.47 19.23 14.63
N GLU A 298 6.97 20.46 14.54
CA GLU A 298 6.12 21.62 14.29
C GLU A 298 5.36 21.36 12.99
N THR A 299 4.05 21.10 13.10
CA THR A 299 3.16 21.01 11.95
C THR A 299 3.31 22.29 11.13
N VAL A 300 4.09 22.24 10.05
CA VAL A 300 4.02 23.25 8.99
C VAL A 300 2.66 23.03 8.33
N LEU A 301 1.65 23.75 8.83
CA LEU A 301 0.40 23.95 8.10
C LEU A 301 0.80 24.33 6.68
N LYS A 302 0.35 23.58 5.67
CA LYS A 302 0.49 24.03 4.27
C LYS A 302 -0.09 25.44 4.23
N PRO A 303 0.72 26.48 3.95
CA PRO A 303 0.23 27.84 3.96
C PRO A 303 -0.92 27.92 2.96
N ALA A 304 -1.96 28.67 3.32
CA ALA A 304 -3.03 28.98 2.37
C ALA A 304 -2.41 29.63 1.12
N PRO A 305 -2.99 29.43 -0.08
CA PRO A 305 -2.51 30.09 -1.28
C PRO A 305 -2.40 31.59 -1.06
N LEU A 306 -1.30 32.20 -1.51
CA LEU A 306 -1.13 33.64 -1.41
C LEU A 306 -2.14 34.33 -2.33
N VAL A 307 -2.73 35.43 -1.86
CA VAL A 307 -3.62 36.27 -2.66
C VAL A 307 -2.88 36.84 -3.88
N ARG A 308 -1.55 37.05 -3.76
CA ARG A 308 -0.65 37.44 -4.85
C ARG A 308 0.76 36.86 -4.66
N PRO A 309 1.50 36.58 -5.74
CA PRO A 309 2.91 36.21 -5.66
C PRO A 309 3.78 37.35 -5.08
N PRO A 310 4.94 37.03 -4.46
CA PRO A 310 5.88 38.05 -3.98
C PRO A 310 6.43 38.92 -5.13
N GLU A 311 6.57 40.23 -4.91
CA GLU A 311 7.08 41.17 -5.94
C GLU A 311 8.50 40.81 -6.43
N SER A 312 9.32 40.18 -5.57
CA SER A 312 10.65 39.67 -5.93
C SER A 312 10.62 38.57 -7.02
N MET A 313 9.46 37.94 -7.23
CA MET A 313 9.22 36.94 -8.25
C MET A 313 8.59 37.51 -9.51
N ARG A 314 8.59 38.84 -9.73
CA ARG A 314 8.11 39.40 -11.00
C ARG A 314 8.89 38.77 -12.17
N PRO A 315 8.20 38.19 -13.17
CA PRO A 315 8.85 37.54 -14.30
C PRO A 315 9.56 38.58 -15.17
N ASP A 316 10.72 38.21 -15.72
CA ASP A 316 11.54 39.06 -16.58
C ASP A 316 11.36 38.76 -18.08
N ARG A 317 10.48 37.79 -18.40
CA ARG A 317 10.41 37.18 -19.73
C ARG A 317 9.10 36.49 -19.98
N ASP A 318 8.70 36.39 -21.24
CA ASP A 318 7.49 35.68 -21.66
C ASP A 318 7.68 34.17 -21.69
N GLU A 319 6.60 33.44 -21.40
CA GLU A 319 6.50 32.02 -21.65
C GLU A 319 6.56 31.72 -23.16
N VAL A 320 7.06 30.54 -23.50
CA VAL A 320 7.21 30.11 -24.90
C VAL A 320 6.61 28.73 -25.07
N LEU A 321 5.83 28.54 -26.13
CA LEU A 321 5.32 27.24 -26.56
C LEU A 321 6.06 26.78 -27.82
N SER A 322 6.79 25.68 -27.70
CA SER A 322 7.51 25.03 -28.81
C SER A 322 6.70 23.82 -29.30
N LEU A 323 6.18 23.88 -30.53
CA LEU A 323 5.54 22.73 -31.18
C LEU A 323 6.63 21.79 -31.70
N HIS A 324 6.57 20.49 -31.39
CA HIS A 324 7.62 19.54 -31.77
C HIS A 324 7.80 19.47 -33.30
N GLU A 325 6.70 19.49 -34.05
CA GLU A 325 6.68 19.38 -35.51
C GLU A 325 7.41 20.53 -36.23
N THR A 326 7.55 21.69 -35.58
CA THR A 326 8.18 22.87 -36.18
C THR A 326 9.63 23.05 -35.73
N GLN A 327 10.15 22.20 -34.85
CA GLN A 327 11.53 22.31 -34.38
C GLN A 327 12.52 21.78 -35.42
N ALA A 328 13.63 22.49 -35.56
CA ALA A 328 14.70 22.08 -36.46
C ALA A 328 15.41 20.83 -35.88
N LYS A 329 15.41 19.75 -36.67
CA LYS A 329 16.22 18.54 -36.41
C LYS A 329 17.66 18.81 -36.84
N LYS A 330 18.58 18.83 -35.88
CA LYS A 330 20.02 18.93 -36.16
C LYS A 330 20.67 17.57 -36.00
N GLU A 331 21.28 17.06 -37.07
CA GLU A 331 22.12 15.86 -36.97
C GLU A 331 23.40 16.21 -36.19
N ILE A 332 23.60 15.57 -35.04
CA ILE A 332 24.73 15.88 -34.13
C ILE A 332 25.91 14.93 -34.34
N VAL A 333 25.64 13.72 -34.81
CA VAL A 333 26.55 12.70 -35.34
C VAL A 333 25.72 11.83 -36.32
N PRO A 334 26.34 11.05 -37.22
CA PRO A 334 25.60 10.25 -38.19
C PRO A 334 24.49 9.40 -37.57
N GLY A 335 23.23 9.65 -37.98
CA GLY A 335 22.06 8.91 -37.49
C GLY A 335 21.53 9.32 -36.12
N VAL A 336 22.06 10.38 -35.50
CA VAL A 336 21.56 10.92 -34.23
C VAL A 336 21.12 12.37 -34.43
N PHE A 337 19.83 12.63 -34.21
CA PHE A 337 19.19 13.92 -34.46
C PHE A 337 18.71 14.54 -33.16
N PHE A 338 19.08 15.79 -32.89
CA PHE A 338 18.63 16.56 -31.74
C PHE A 338 17.63 17.65 -32.17
N GLU A 339 16.49 17.69 -31.48
CA GLU A 339 15.43 18.68 -31.59
C GLU A 339 15.37 19.47 -30.29
N CYS A 340 15.97 20.67 -30.27
CA CYS A 340 15.96 21.52 -29.09
C CYS A 340 14.61 22.21 -28.94
N HIS A 341 13.93 22.01 -27.81
CA HIS A 341 12.61 22.58 -27.54
C HIS A 341 12.66 23.75 -26.56
N VAL A 342 13.57 23.68 -25.59
CA VAL A 342 13.88 24.73 -24.62
C VAL A 342 15.38 24.92 -24.60
N GLY A 343 15.86 26.17 -24.63
CA GLY A 343 17.27 26.52 -24.58
C GLY A 343 17.49 28.01 -24.81
N ARG A 344 18.73 28.47 -24.99
CA ARG A 344 19.02 29.91 -25.18
C ARG A 344 18.21 30.57 -26.32
N HIS A 345 17.87 29.83 -27.36
CA HIS A 345 17.13 30.33 -28.52
C HIS A 345 15.71 30.82 -28.19
N ASN A 346 15.07 30.29 -27.15
CA ASN A 346 13.81 30.80 -26.60
C ASN A 346 14.00 31.47 -25.23
N ASN A 347 15.22 31.96 -25.00
CA ASN A 347 15.67 32.69 -23.83
C ASN A 347 15.62 31.91 -22.50
N ALA A 348 15.60 30.57 -22.52
CA ALA A 348 15.74 29.78 -21.30
C ALA A 348 17.08 30.07 -20.59
N LYS A 349 17.08 30.01 -19.26
CA LYS A 349 18.28 30.16 -18.43
C LYS A 349 18.59 28.85 -17.72
N GLN A 350 19.84 28.39 -17.81
CA GLN A 350 20.34 27.19 -17.13
C GLN A 350 19.55 25.90 -17.42
N LEU A 351 18.87 25.85 -18.57
CA LEU A 351 18.04 24.71 -18.95
C LEU A 351 17.97 24.55 -20.46
N THR A 352 18.25 23.33 -20.90
CA THR A 352 17.99 22.86 -22.26
C THR A 352 17.20 21.56 -22.19
N THR A 353 16.08 21.48 -22.90
CA THR A 353 15.34 20.22 -23.09
C THR A 353 15.03 20.01 -24.56
N GLY A 354 14.80 18.75 -24.92
CA GLY A 354 14.51 18.39 -26.29
C GLY A 354 14.42 16.90 -26.51
N LEU A 355 14.21 16.52 -27.76
CA LEU A 355 14.16 15.13 -28.18
C LEU A 355 15.43 14.76 -28.92
N VAL A 356 15.95 13.57 -28.65
CA VAL A 356 17.01 12.97 -29.45
C VAL A 356 16.46 11.71 -30.09
N THR A 357 16.54 11.65 -31.42
CA THR A 357 16.16 10.49 -32.21
C THR A 357 17.41 9.74 -32.66
N PHE A 358 17.51 8.47 -32.32
CA PHE A 358 18.56 7.56 -32.75
C PHE A 358 18.03 6.65 -33.86
N SER A 359 18.60 6.73 -35.05
CA SER A 359 18.37 5.74 -36.11
C SER A 359 18.84 4.34 -35.67
N PRO A 360 18.31 3.26 -36.28
CA PRO A 360 18.81 1.90 -36.03
C PRO A 360 20.33 1.81 -36.20
N GLY A 361 21.04 1.29 -35.20
CA GLY A 361 22.50 1.17 -35.20
C GLY A 361 23.27 2.48 -34.98
N ALA A 362 22.58 3.60 -34.78
CA ALA A 362 23.24 4.88 -34.50
C ALA A 362 23.75 4.94 -33.06
N GLU A 363 24.88 5.61 -32.87
CA GLU A 363 25.53 5.81 -31.59
C GLU A 363 25.93 7.28 -31.45
N LEU A 364 25.66 7.85 -30.28
CA LEU A 364 26.31 9.06 -29.81
C LEU A 364 27.56 8.63 -29.03
N PRO A 365 28.78 8.84 -29.56
CA PRO A 365 30.00 8.31 -28.97
C PRO A 365 30.24 8.81 -27.54
N TYR A 366 31.17 8.14 -26.84
CA TYR A 366 31.59 8.56 -25.51
C TYR A 366 31.92 10.05 -25.47
N HIS A 367 31.29 10.75 -24.54
CA HIS A 367 31.51 12.16 -24.32
C HIS A 367 31.32 12.53 -22.85
N THR A 368 31.83 13.70 -22.49
CA THR A 368 31.66 14.34 -21.19
C THR A 368 31.15 15.76 -21.38
N HIS A 369 30.52 16.29 -20.34
CA HIS A 369 30.12 17.68 -20.23
C HIS A 369 30.20 18.14 -18.78
N HIS A 370 30.14 19.46 -18.57
CA HIS A 370 30.35 20.08 -17.27
C HIS A 370 29.05 20.33 -16.48
N PHE A 371 27.92 19.83 -16.99
CA PHE A 371 26.58 20.02 -16.43
C PHE A 371 25.94 18.66 -16.12
N THR A 372 24.81 18.67 -15.43
CA THR A 372 24.01 17.45 -15.27
C THR A 372 23.20 17.20 -16.54
N GLU A 373 23.11 15.94 -16.97
CA GLU A 373 22.19 15.48 -18.02
C GLU A 373 21.22 14.42 -17.49
N SER A 374 19.99 14.45 -17.98
CA SER A 374 18.97 13.45 -17.72
C SER A 374 18.40 12.95 -19.04
N ILE A 375 18.30 11.63 -19.19
CA ILE A 375 17.82 10.94 -20.40
C ILE A 375 16.62 10.07 -20.02
N THR A 376 15.46 10.31 -20.63
CA THR A 376 14.25 9.51 -20.45
C THR A 376 13.86 8.83 -21.76
N LEU A 377 13.72 7.51 -21.78
CA LEU A 377 13.31 6.79 -22.98
C LEU A 377 11.81 6.97 -23.25
N LEU A 378 11.44 7.50 -24.42
CA LEU A 378 10.02 7.68 -24.79
C LEU A 378 9.51 6.54 -25.68
N SER A 379 10.32 6.11 -26.65
CA SER A 379 9.99 5.00 -27.54
C SER A 379 11.24 4.32 -28.11
N GLY A 380 11.10 3.07 -28.55
CA GLY A 380 12.22 2.26 -29.02
C GLY A 380 13.01 1.63 -27.87
N ALA A 381 14.29 1.38 -28.11
CA ALA A 381 15.21 0.86 -27.11
C ALA A 381 16.58 1.53 -27.29
N VAL A 382 17.22 1.89 -26.18
CA VAL A 382 18.58 2.42 -26.16
C VAL A 382 19.39 1.71 -25.09
N THR A 383 20.68 1.57 -25.37
CA THR A 383 21.70 1.14 -24.41
C THR A 383 22.50 2.37 -24.00
N LEU A 384 22.55 2.65 -22.70
CA LEU A 384 23.44 3.65 -22.12
C LEU A 384 24.66 2.96 -21.52
N LEU A 385 25.85 3.49 -21.81
CA LEU A 385 27.09 3.10 -21.15
C LEU A 385 27.66 4.31 -20.43
N ILE A 386 27.87 4.21 -19.13
CA ILE A 386 28.45 5.26 -18.29
C ILE A 386 29.73 4.71 -17.70
N GLU A 387 30.86 5.14 -18.24
CA GLU A 387 32.18 4.57 -17.95
C GLU A 387 32.20 3.02 -17.97
N GLY A 388 31.53 2.43 -18.97
CA GLY A 388 31.41 0.97 -19.15
C GLY A 388 30.24 0.31 -18.42
N ARG A 389 29.58 1.00 -17.48
CA ARG A 389 28.38 0.48 -16.81
C ARG A 389 27.20 0.51 -17.77
N ARG A 390 26.70 -0.66 -18.16
CA ARG A 390 25.68 -0.86 -19.20
C ARG A 390 24.29 -0.89 -18.59
N TYR A 391 23.42 -0.03 -19.11
CA TYR A 391 22.00 0.05 -18.77
C TYR A 391 21.14 -0.08 -20.02
N GLU A 392 20.21 -1.03 -19.98
CA GLU A 392 19.15 -1.16 -20.97
C GLU A 392 17.90 -0.47 -20.44
N LEU A 393 17.36 0.48 -21.18
CA LEU A 393 16.21 1.27 -20.74
C LEU A 393 14.89 0.70 -21.26
N ALA A 394 13.90 0.62 -20.37
CA ALA A 394 12.50 0.43 -20.73
C ALA A 394 11.81 1.79 -20.94
N LYS A 395 10.62 1.77 -21.54
CA LYS A 395 9.82 2.99 -21.75
C LYS A 395 9.61 3.74 -20.42
N LEU A 396 9.90 5.04 -20.44
CA LEU A 396 9.88 6.00 -19.33
C LEU A 396 10.93 5.80 -18.24
N ASP A 397 11.84 4.83 -18.39
CA ASP A 397 13.02 4.80 -17.54
C ASP A 397 13.85 6.07 -17.76
N ASN A 398 14.37 6.59 -16.66
CA ASN A 398 15.17 7.79 -16.64
C ASN A 398 16.56 7.51 -16.07
N VAL A 399 17.58 8.06 -16.71
CA VAL A 399 18.97 8.02 -16.24
C VAL A 399 19.49 9.43 -16.07
N VAL A 400 20.07 9.71 -14.91
CA VAL A 400 20.69 11.00 -14.60
C VAL A 400 22.18 10.82 -14.45
N ILE A 401 22.91 11.62 -15.23
CA ILE A 401 24.35 11.59 -15.39
C ILE A 401 24.91 12.89 -14.81
N PRO A 402 25.59 12.81 -13.64
CA PRO A 402 26.33 13.94 -13.09
C PRO A 402 27.39 14.48 -14.05
N ARG A 403 27.76 15.75 -13.86
CA ARG A 403 28.85 16.41 -14.60
C ARG A 403 30.15 15.59 -14.58
N GLY A 404 30.82 15.58 -15.73
CA GLY A 404 32.16 15.01 -15.89
C GLY A 404 32.22 13.51 -16.12
N LEU A 405 31.13 12.76 -15.96
CA LEU A 405 31.12 11.32 -16.22
C LEU A 405 31.05 11.04 -17.73
N ALA A 406 31.98 10.21 -18.21
CA ALA A 406 32.02 9.82 -19.61
C ALA A 406 30.89 8.83 -19.91
N HIS A 407 30.08 9.11 -20.93
CA HIS A 407 28.97 8.26 -21.28
C HIS A 407 28.67 8.28 -22.78
N LEU A 408 28.00 7.23 -23.26
CA LEU A 408 27.50 7.11 -24.63
C LEU A 408 26.07 6.56 -24.61
N CYS A 409 25.33 6.85 -25.66
CA CYS A 409 23.99 6.29 -25.90
C CYS A 409 23.94 5.71 -27.31
N ARG A 410 23.50 4.46 -27.45
CA ARG A 410 23.34 3.81 -28.75
C ARG A 410 22.01 3.09 -28.89
N ASN A 411 21.54 2.98 -30.12
CA ASN A 411 20.35 2.22 -30.47
C ASN A 411 20.76 0.91 -31.15
N ASP A 412 20.82 -0.17 -30.37
CA ASP A 412 21.16 -1.51 -30.87
C ASP A 412 19.97 -2.20 -31.57
N SER A 413 18.80 -1.55 -31.61
CA SER A 413 17.58 -2.14 -32.16
C SER A 413 17.40 -1.86 -33.66
N GLN A 414 16.47 -2.60 -34.29
CA GLN A 414 16.12 -2.42 -35.70
C GLN A 414 15.09 -1.29 -35.94
N LYS A 415 14.68 -0.57 -34.88
CA LYS A 415 13.69 0.52 -34.96
C LYS A 415 14.31 1.81 -34.44
N PRO A 416 13.87 2.99 -34.91
CA PRO A 416 14.29 4.24 -34.30
C PRO A 416 13.93 4.28 -32.81
N ALA A 417 14.77 4.92 -32.02
CA ALA A 417 14.51 5.20 -30.62
C ALA A 417 14.46 6.71 -30.38
N VAL A 418 13.58 7.14 -29.48
CA VAL A 418 13.42 8.55 -29.12
C VAL A 418 13.56 8.69 -27.62
N VAL A 419 14.47 9.55 -27.21
CA VAL A 419 14.67 9.93 -25.80
C VAL A 419 14.37 11.41 -25.62
N HIS A 420 13.83 11.76 -24.46
CA HIS A 420 13.80 13.13 -23.99
C HIS A 420 15.07 13.40 -23.19
N ILE A 421 15.76 14.50 -23.50
CA ILE A 421 16.93 14.94 -22.74
C ILE A 421 16.62 16.23 -21.98
N ALA A 422 17.25 16.35 -20.81
CA ALA A 422 17.30 17.58 -20.03
C ALA A 422 18.75 17.84 -19.62
N MET A 423 19.22 19.07 -19.78
CA MET A 423 20.58 19.48 -19.44
C MET A 423 20.53 20.76 -18.61
N ALA A 424 21.33 20.80 -17.54
CA ALA A 424 21.42 21.95 -16.62
C ALA A 424 22.27 23.10 -17.20
N VAL A 425 22.03 23.48 -18.46
CA VAL A 425 22.70 24.55 -19.19
C VAL A 425 21.80 25.03 -20.32
N ASP A 426 21.87 26.30 -20.71
CA ASP A 426 21.09 26.87 -21.82
C ASP A 426 21.77 26.77 -23.20
N VAL A 427 23.08 26.48 -23.22
CA VAL A 427 23.87 26.18 -24.42
C VAL A 427 24.74 24.95 -24.15
N PRO A 428 24.31 23.76 -24.58
CA PRO A 428 25.04 22.53 -24.31
C PRO A 428 26.28 22.40 -25.20
N GLU A 429 27.38 22.01 -24.58
CA GLU A 429 28.64 21.64 -25.21
C GLU A 429 29.08 20.27 -24.69
N ARG A 430 29.80 19.51 -25.52
CA ARG A 430 30.33 18.20 -25.15
C ARG A 430 31.78 18.06 -25.60
N THR A 431 32.55 17.27 -24.86
CA THR A 431 33.92 16.86 -25.23
C THR A 431 33.91 15.37 -25.52
N LEU A 432 34.39 14.95 -26.69
CA LEU A 432 34.50 13.53 -27.02
C LEU A 432 35.60 12.89 -26.17
N VAL A 433 35.39 11.63 -25.79
CA VAL A 433 36.32 10.85 -24.98
C VAL A 433 36.79 9.64 -25.79
N GLU A 434 38.12 9.52 -25.95
CA GLU A 434 38.76 8.40 -26.66
C GLU A 434 39.03 7.20 -25.74
N GLN A 435 38.93 7.37 -24.43
CA GLN A 435 39.15 6.32 -23.44
C GLN A 435 38.11 5.20 -23.59
N SER A 436 38.57 3.95 -23.60
CA SER A 436 37.72 2.76 -23.58
C SER A 436 37.40 2.33 -22.15
N PHE A 437 36.17 1.88 -21.92
CA PHE A 437 35.72 1.34 -20.63
C PHE A 437 35.21 -0.09 -20.82
N PRO A 438 35.65 -1.08 -20.00
CA PRO A 438 35.11 -2.44 -20.06
C PRO A 438 33.61 -2.47 -19.73
N GLU A 439 32.80 -3.14 -20.55
CA GLU A 439 31.36 -3.22 -20.32
C GLU A 439 31.01 -4.11 -19.12
N VAL A 440 30.19 -3.59 -18.20
CA VAL A 440 29.63 -4.33 -17.06
C VAL A 440 28.12 -4.13 -17.04
N LEU A 441 27.34 -5.20 -17.16
CA LEU A 441 25.88 -5.13 -17.04
C LEU A 441 25.49 -4.82 -15.60
N MET A 442 24.73 -3.74 -15.42
CA MET A 442 24.30 -3.30 -14.09
C MET A 442 22.93 -3.87 -13.71
N SER A 443 22.69 -3.99 -12.40
CA SER A 443 21.36 -4.26 -11.86
C SER A 443 20.35 -3.17 -12.26
N ALA A 444 19.06 -3.50 -12.18
CA ALA A 444 18.00 -2.60 -12.61
C ALA A 444 18.08 -1.21 -11.95
N ASP A 445 18.36 -1.13 -10.65
CA ASP A 445 18.41 0.15 -9.92
C ASP A 445 19.83 0.60 -9.60
N SER A 446 20.08 1.92 -9.72
CA SER A 446 21.27 2.60 -9.21
C SER A 446 20.83 3.78 -8.34
N THR A 447 21.33 3.83 -7.09
CA THR A 447 20.85 4.78 -6.07
C THR A 447 21.45 6.18 -6.17
N GLY A 448 22.47 6.40 -7.02
CA GLY A 448 23.05 7.73 -7.25
C GLY A 448 23.93 8.25 -6.12
N VAL A 449 24.85 7.43 -5.60
CA VAL A 449 25.92 7.91 -4.69
C VAL A 449 26.72 9.02 -5.40
N ILE A 450 27.25 9.99 -4.65
CA ILE A 450 28.04 11.10 -5.20
C ILE A 450 29.16 10.55 -6.11
N GLY A 451 29.15 10.95 -7.39
CA GLY A 451 30.09 10.46 -8.42
C GLY A 451 29.58 9.26 -9.25
N ALA A 452 28.35 8.80 -9.02
CA ALA A 452 27.67 7.76 -9.79
C ALA A 452 26.33 8.26 -10.35
N GLU A 453 25.95 7.74 -11.52
CA GLU A 453 24.66 7.94 -12.14
C GLU A 453 23.51 7.38 -11.29
N ARG A 454 22.32 7.94 -11.52
CA ARG A 454 21.07 7.41 -10.97
C ARG A 454 20.23 6.85 -12.10
N VAL A 455 19.65 5.68 -11.87
CA VAL A 455 18.66 5.09 -12.76
C VAL A 455 17.34 5.00 -12.01
N ASN A 456 16.31 5.62 -12.57
CA ASN A 456 14.96 5.57 -12.06
C ASN A 456 14.10 4.70 -12.98
N ARG A 457 13.68 3.54 -12.47
CA ARG A 457 12.81 2.61 -13.19
C ARG A 457 11.37 3.01 -13.06
N PHE A 458 10.71 3.26 -14.19
CA PHE A 458 9.33 3.77 -14.19
C PHE A 458 8.34 2.82 -13.50
N ALA A 459 8.57 1.51 -13.65
CA ALA A 459 7.70 0.46 -13.10
C ALA A 459 7.69 0.40 -11.57
N THR A 460 8.82 0.73 -10.92
CA THR A 460 9.01 0.59 -9.46
C THR A 460 9.15 1.94 -8.75
N ALA A 461 9.18 3.05 -9.49
CA ALA A 461 9.35 4.37 -8.91
C ALA A 461 8.19 4.78 -7.99
N ASN A 462 8.53 5.50 -6.92
CA ASN A 462 7.56 6.03 -5.97
C ASN A 462 6.65 7.05 -6.64
N ARG A 463 5.34 6.90 -6.43
CA ARG A 463 4.30 7.79 -6.95
C ARG A 463 3.76 8.68 -5.84
N SER A 464 3.51 9.93 -6.15
CA SER A 464 2.89 10.91 -5.25
C SER A 464 1.80 11.69 -5.97
N ALA A 465 0.92 12.37 -5.22
CA ALA A 465 -0.10 13.25 -5.80
C ALA A 465 0.33 14.72 -5.63
N ALA A 466 0.38 15.47 -6.73
CA ALA A 466 0.67 16.91 -6.71
C ALA A 466 -0.61 17.78 -6.79
N GLY A 467 -1.75 17.16 -7.11
CA GLY A 467 -3.07 17.77 -7.19
C GLY A 467 -4.17 16.70 -7.39
N PRO A 468 -5.45 17.11 -7.45
CA PRO A 468 -6.56 16.19 -7.68
C PRO A 468 -6.39 15.41 -8.98
N ASN A 469 -6.62 14.10 -8.96
CA ASN A 469 -6.55 13.20 -10.12
C ASN A 469 -5.20 13.27 -10.87
N THR A 470 -4.09 13.40 -10.13
CA THR A 470 -2.73 13.38 -10.69
C THR A 470 -1.82 12.38 -9.98
N GLU A 471 -0.87 11.83 -10.72
CA GLU A 471 0.24 11.04 -10.20
C GLU A 471 1.57 11.62 -10.70
N PHE A 472 2.56 11.70 -9.82
CA PHE A 472 3.87 12.27 -10.08
C PHE A 472 4.97 11.32 -9.63
N ILE A 473 6.05 11.28 -10.41
CA ILE A 473 7.29 10.59 -10.08
C ILE A 473 8.41 11.62 -10.15
N ASP A 474 9.13 11.79 -9.04
CA ASP A 474 10.39 12.53 -9.02
C ASP A 474 11.51 11.61 -9.53
N CYS A 475 12.01 11.87 -10.74
CA CYS A 475 13.12 11.07 -11.27
C CYS A 475 14.46 11.53 -10.66
N PHE A 476 14.65 12.86 -10.55
CA PHE A 476 15.86 13.48 -10.02
C PHE A 476 15.60 14.84 -9.38
N ASN A 477 16.27 15.11 -8.26
CA ASN A 477 16.32 16.39 -7.55
C ASN A 477 17.43 16.33 -6.47
N ALA A 478 17.68 17.41 -5.76
CA ALA A 478 18.72 17.46 -4.72
C ALA A 478 18.49 16.55 -3.50
N ARG A 479 17.26 16.04 -3.26
CA ARG A 479 17.01 15.03 -2.21
C ARG A 479 17.39 13.63 -2.68
N LEU A 480 17.19 13.34 -3.96
CA LEU A 480 17.52 12.05 -4.57
C LEU A 480 19.01 11.94 -4.90
N MET A 481 19.63 13.05 -5.30
CA MET A 481 21.06 13.14 -5.61
C MET A 481 21.58 14.51 -5.13
N PRO A 482 22.28 14.59 -4.00
CA PRO A 482 22.86 15.84 -3.52
C PRO A 482 23.82 16.46 -4.55
N GLY A 483 23.71 17.78 -4.76
CA GLY A 483 24.59 18.53 -5.66
C GLY A 483 24.15 18.63 -7.12
N LEU A 484 22.95 18.14 -7.47
CA LEU A 484 22.34 18.41 -8.77
C LEU A 484 22.02 19.90 -8.96
N GLU A 485 21.99 20.33 -10.21
CA GLU A 485 21.70 21.73 -10.61
C GLU A 485 20.27 21.90 -11.12
N MET A 486 19.60 20.80 -11.45
CA MET A 486 18.24 20.74 -11.98
C MET A 486 17.44 19.64 -11.28
N SER A 487 16.12 19.67 -11.47
CA SER A 487 15.21 18.64 -10.98
C SER A 487 14.16 18.33 -12.05
N GLY A 488 13.59 17.14 -12.02
CA GLY A 488 12.63 16.74 -13.02
C GLY A 488 12.03 15.37 -12.77
N GLY A 489 10.99 15.09 -13.54
CA GLY A 489 10.21 13.89 -13.36
C GLY A 489 9.10 13.72 -14.37
N TYR A 490 8.18 12.84 -14.02
CA TYR A 490 7.02 12.46 -14.81
C TYR A 490 5.74 12.88 -14.10
N GLY A 491 4.72 13.25 -14.87
CA GLY A 491 3.37 13.52 -14.39
C GLY A 491 2.32 12.84 -15.26
N LEU A 492 1.38 12.15 -14.62
CA LEU A 492 0.17 11.56 -15.22
C LEU A 492 -1.05 12.31 -14.70
N PHE A 493 -1.87 12.79 -15.63
CA PHE A 493 -3.08 13.54 -15.35
C PHE A 493 -4.26 12.75 -15.90
N TYR A 494 -5.11 12.22 -15.01
CA TYR A 494 -6.38 11.62 -15.42
C TYR A 494 -7.37 12.72 -15.87
N PRO A 495 -8.50 12.37 -16.51
CA PRO A 495 -9.52 13.35 -16.88
C PRO A 495 -9.92 14.25 -15.70
N GLY A 496 -9.90 15.57 -15.91
CA GLY A 496 -10.12 16.59 -14.88
C GLY A 496 -8.95 16.81 -13.91
N GLY A 497 -7.87 16.05 -14.04
CA GLY A 497 -6.67 16.18 -13.24
C GLY A 497 -6.00 17.53 -13.45
N ARG A 498 -5.55 18.15 -12.36
CA ARG A 498 -4.97 19.50 -12.42
C ARG A 498 -3.98 19.78 -11.32
N LEU A 499 -3.13 20.75 -11.57
CA LEU A 499 -2.32 21.42 -10.55
C LEU A 499 -3.03 22.70 -10.06
N PRO A 500 -2.79 23.11 -8.81
CA PRO A 500 -3.14 24.45 -8.35
C PRO A 500 -2.30 25.52 -9.07
N ALA A 501 -2.83 26.75 -9.13
CA ALA A 501 -2.07 27.91 -9.59
C ALA A 501 -0.86 28.12 -8.68
N HIS A 502 0.32 28.25 -9.30
CA HIS A 502 1.55 28.38 -8.56
C HIS A 502 2.58 29.22 -9.31
N VAL A 503 3.63 29.59 -8.58
CA VAL A 503 4.82 30.28 -9.07
C VAL A 503 6.06 29.63 -8.47
N HIS A 504 7.19 29.74 -9.16
CA HIS A 504 8.49 29.27 -8.70
C HIS A 504 9.60 30.18 -9.26
N ASP A 505 10.80 30.09 -8.68
CA ASP A 505 11.92 31.00 -8.98
C ASP A 505 12.90 30.49 -10.06
N PHE A 506 12.56 29.38 -10.72
CA PHE A 506 13.36 28.76 -11.78
C PHE A 506 12.64 28.77 -13.13
N ASP A 507 13.37 28.60 -14.23
CA ASP A 507 12.73 28.26 -15.50
C ASP A 507 12.23 26.80 -15.45
N GLU A 508 11.04 26.54 -15.98
CA GLU A 508 10.45 25.21 -16.08
C GLU A 508 10.20 24.82 -17.54
N SER A 509 10.57 23.60 -17.90
CA SER A 509 10.21 22.95 -19.17
C SER A 509 9.17 21.87 -18.92
N ILE A 510 8.08 21.89 -19.67
CA ILE A 510 7.00 20.91 -19.58
C ILE A 510 6.72 20.35 -20.96
N SER A 511 7.01 19.07 -21.15
CA SER A 511 6.85 18.37 -22.42
C SER A 511 5.68 17.41 -22.34
N ILE A 512 4.66 17.61 -23.19
CA ILE A 512 3.55 16.67 -23.32
C ILE A 512 4.01 15.51 -24.20
N ILE A 513 4.04 14.31 -23.64
CA ILE A 513 4.51 13.10 -24.31
C ILE A 513 3.36 12.17 -24.73
N SER A 514 2.17 12.34 -24.14
CA SER A 514 0.94 11.65 -24.53
C SER A 514 -0.29 12.47 -24.11
N GLY A 515 -1.37 12.38 -24.87
CA GLY A 515 -2.62 13.12 -24.60
C GLY A 515 -2.54 14.62 -24.92
N THR A 516 -3.45 15.40 -24.32
CA THR A 516 -3.54 16.86 -24.51
C THR A 516 -3.62 17.55 -23.15
N ALA A 517 -2.82 18.60 -22.97
CA ALA A 517 -2.87 19.46 -21.79
C ALA A 517 -3.42 20.84 -22.13
N THR A 518 -4.11 21.45 -21.18
CA THR A 518 -4.36 22.89 -21.21
C THR A 518 -3.44 23.56 -20.18
N CYS A 519 -2.55 24.43 -20.66
CA CYS A 519 -1.71 25.28 -19.84
C CYS A 519 -2.33 26.67 -19.74
N ILE A 520 -2.46 27.20 -18.52
CA ILE A 520 -2.94 28.55 -18.27
C ILE A 520 -1.79 29.35 -17.65
N VAL A 521 -1.45 30.48 -18.26
CA VAL A 521 -0.40 31.39 -17.80
C VAL A 521 -0.98 32.79 -17.72
N GLU A 522 -1.25 33.27 -16.51
CA GLU A 522 -1.75 34.64 -16.27
C GLU A 522 -2.92 35.05 -17.20
N GLY A 523 -3.89 34.14 -17.35
CA GLY A 523 -5.10 34.29 -18.16
C GLY A 523 -4.98 33.86 -19.62
N ARG A 524 -3.76 33.64 -20.12
CA ARG A 524 -3.51 33.11 -21.46
C ARG A 524 -3.61 31.60 -21.43
N ARG A 525 -4.27 31.01 -22.42
CA ARG A 525 -4.62 29.60 -22.44
C ARG A 525 -4.05 28.92 -23.67
N TYR A 526 -3.28 27.86 -23.46
CA TYR A 526 -2.55 27.13 -24.48
C TYR A 526 -3.00 25.68 -24.48
N SER A 527 -3.47 25.19 -25.63
CA SER A 527 -3.68 23.77 -25.85
C SER A 527 -2.36 23.14 -26.29
N MET A 528 -1.92 22.12 -25.56
CA MET A 528 -0.62 21.49 -25.74
C MET A 528 -0.78 20.02 -26.10
N LYS A 529 -0.29 19.65 -27.27
CA LYS A 529 -0.21 18.28 -27.77
C LYS A 529 1.05 18.18 -28.61
N ASN A 530 1.91 17.18 -28.35
CA ASN A 530 3.23 17.07 -28.97
C ASN A 530 3.98 18.42 -28.95
N SER A 531 4.01 19.04 -27.78
CA SER A 531 4.60 20.35 -27.59
C SER A 531 5.29 20.45 -26.24
N THR A 532 6.13 21.47 -26.11
CA THR A 532 6.87 21.77 -24.89
C THR A 532 6.71 23.23 -24.54
N ALA A 533 6.31 23.51 -23.30
CA ALA A 533 6.24 24.87 -22.77
C ALA A 533 7.52 25.17 -21.99
N LEU A 534 8.01 26.40 -22.14
CA LEU A 534 8.94 27.06 -21.23
C LEU A 534 8.15 28.05 -20.38
N GLN A 535 8.14 27.84 -19.06
CA GLN A 535 7.62 28.79 -18.08
C GLN A 535 8.81 29.46 -17.37
N PRO A 536 9.12 30.74 -17.67
CA PRO A 536 10.14 31.47 -16.96
C PRO A 536 9.84 31.58 -15.46
N ARG A 537 10.90 31.78 -14.66
CA ARG A 537 10.74 32.12 -13.23
C ARG A 537 9.69 33.22 -13.03
N GLY A 538 8.87 33.09 -12.00
CA GLY A 538 7.92 34.13 -11.63
C GLY A 538 6.57 34.14 -12.36
N ARG A 539 6.43 33.36 -13.44
CA ARG A 539 5.14 33.26 -14.16
C ARG A 539 4.14 32.45 -13.35
N VAL A 540 2.98 33.05 -13.07
CA VAL A 540 1.87 32.33 -12.43
C VAL A 540 1.19 31.46 -13.48
N HIS A 541 1.17 30.15 -13.23
CA HIS A 541 0.57 29.22 -14.17
C HIS A 541 0.03 27.95 -13.49
N TYR A 542 -0.73 27.17 -14.26
CA TYR A 542 -1.13 25.81 -13.90
C TYR A 542 -1.51 24.99 -15.14
N PHE A 543 -1.64 23.69 -14.92
CA PHE A 543 -2.01 22.70 -15.93
C PHE A 543 -3.27 21.96 -15.53
N ILE A 544 -4.10 21.67 -16.52
CA ILE A 544 -5.29 20.85 -16.37
C ILE A 544 -5.44 19.94 -17.59
N ASN A 545 -5.84 18.70 -17.33
CA ASN A 545 -6.33 17.78 -18.35
C ASN A 545 -7.85 17.95 -18.48
N GLU A 546 -8.28 18.63 -19.54
CA GLU A 546 -9.71 18.84 -19.84
C GLU A 546 -10.24 17.81 -20.84
N SER A 547 -9.40 16.87 -21.27
CA SER A 547 -9.80 15.80 -22.16
C SER A 547 -10.44 14.63 -21.40
N ASP A 548 -11.03 13.71 -22.15
CA ASP A 548 -11.65 12.48 -21.66
C ASP A 548 -10.65 11.31 -21.53
N SER A 549 -9.37 11.54 -21.84
CA SER A 549 -8.32 10.54 -21.80
C SER A 549 -7.13 11.00 -20.94
N PRO A 550 -6.31 10.08 -20.40
CA PRO A 550 -5.13 10.47 -19.63
C PRO A 550 -4.12 11.27 -20.47
N MET A 551 -3.40 12.16 -19.80
CA MET A 551 -2.32 12.96 -20.37
C MET A 551 -1.04 12.75 -19.56
N GLU A 552 0.07 12.57 -20.28
CA GLU A 552 1.38 12.31 -19.71
C GLU A 552 2.33 13.46 -20.05
N MET A 553 3.08 13.93 -19.06
CA MET A 553 4.08 14.98 -19.23
C MET A 553 5.40 14.64 -18.56
N LEU A 554 6.48 15.21 -19.09
CA LEU A 554 7.75 15.35 -18.39
C LEU A 554 7.89 16.80 -17.94
N TRP A 555 8.28 17.01 -16.69
CA TRP A 555 8.53 18.33 -16.12
C TRP A 555 9.99 18.42 -15.68
N VAL A 556 10.61 19.57 -15.92
CA VAL A 556 12.02 19.82 -15.58
C VAL A 556 12.19 21.27 -15.16
N TYR A 557 12.83 21.50 -14.02
CA TYR A 557 13.20 22.82 -13.53
C TYR A 557 14.69 23.07 -13.65
N ALA A 558 15.05 24.30 -14.00
CA ALA A 558 16.40 24.86 -13.98
C ALA A 558 16.93 25.11 -12.55
N GLY A 559 16.53 24.25 -11.60
CA GLY A 559 16.87 24.35 -10.20
C GLY A 559 16.79 23.00 -9.48
N PRO A 560 17.59 22.80 -8.43
CA PRO A 560 17.73 21.50 -7.75
C PRO A 560 16.50 21.03 -6.98
N MET A 561 15.68 21.98 -6.52
CA MET A 561 14.51 21.76 -5.68
C MET A 561 13.64 23.02 -5.68
N PRO A 562 12.80 23.24 -6.70
CA PRO A 562 11.94 24.41 -6.77
C PRO A 562 10.90 24.39 -5.64
N GLU A 563 10.77 25.51 -4.94
CA GLU A 563 9.60 25.74 -4.09
C GLU A 563 8.44 26.23 -4.96
N ARG A 564 7.36 25.44 -5.01
CA ARG A 564 6.10 25.85 -5.66
C ARG A 564 5.27 26.65 -4.66
N ILE A 565 5.25 27.96 -4.82
CA ILE A 565 4.41 28.84 -4.01
C ILE A 565 3.00 28.83 -4.61
N LEU A 566 2.03 28.32 -3.85
CA LEU A 566 0.64 28.34 -4.26
C LEU A 566 0.10 29.76 -4.19
N VAL A 567 -0.61 30.17 -5.25
CA VAL A 567 -1.32 31.44 -5.31
C VAL A 567 -2.80 31.19 -5.60
N GLU A 568 -3.65 32.16 -5.28
CA GLU A 568 -5.06 32.07 -5.67
C GLU A 568 -5.21 31.94 -7.20
N GLU A 569 -6.18 31.14 -7.64
CA GLU A 569 -6.43 30.90 -9.07
C GLU A 569 -6.83 32.18 -9.82
N SER A 570 -7.36 33.17 -9.10
CA SER A 570 -7.60 34.53 -9.60
C SER A 570 -6.33 35.16 -10.18
N CYS A 571 -5.13 34.86 -9.64
CA CYS A 571 -3.85 35.35 -10.18
C CYS A 571 -3.53 34.79 -11.57
N ALA A 572 -4.14 33.68 -11.95
CA ALA A 572 -3.97 33.04 -13.25
C ALA A 572 -5.03 33.48 -14.27
N THR A 573 -5.80 34.56 -14.01
CA THR A 573 -6.75 35.15 -14.97
C THR A 573 -6.21 36.44 -15.58
N VAL A 574 -6.87 36.93 -16.65
CA VAL A 574 -6.48 38.17 -17.33
C VAL A 574 -6.72 39.38 -16.41
N GLU A 575 -7.84 39.37 -15.68
CA GLU A 575 -8.23 40.42 -14.74
C GLU A 575 -7.42 40.39 -13.44
N GLY A 576 -7.02 39.20 -12.99
CA GLY A 576 -6.27 39.01 -11.75
C GLY A 576 -4.75 38.89 -11.94
N ASN A 577 -4.23 39.09 -13.15
CA ASN A 577 -2.80 39.06 -13.43
C ASN A 577 -2.04 39.95 -12.42
N PRO A 578 -1.17 39.38 -11.58
CA PRO A 578 -0.58 40.09 -10.45
C PRO A 578 0.45 41.16 -10.87
N TRP A 579 0.85 41.18 -12.14
CA TRP A 579 1.91 42.06 -12.65
C TRP A 579 1.39 43.24 -13.47
N ARG A 580 0.07 43.34 -13.66
CA ARG A 580 -0.61 44.42 -14.39
C ARG A 580 -0.87 45.66 -13.54
#